data_AF-A0A258HA28-F1
#
_entry.id   AF-A0A258HA28-F1
#
_cell.length_a   1.000
_cell.length_b   1.000
_cell.length_c   1.000
_cell.angle_alpha   90.00
_cell.angle_beta   90.00
_cell.angle_gamma   90.00
#
_symmetry.space_group_name_H-M   'P 1'
#
loop_
_entity.id
_entity.type
_entity.pdbx_description
1 polymer ?
#
loop_
_entity_poly.entity_id
_entity_poly.type
_entity_poly.pdbx_seq_one_letter_code
_entity_poly.pdbx_strand_id
1 'polypeptide(L)'
;MKYSIHLLVIVSMAAVGAIFLTVNARSLDILPLSESHKARIVANCTSAKTSLQQLHRSDASLRVNRGQLYQSISTKLMARLNSRLALNRLDGSELVAAAARYERSLSQFRNSYQAYEEQLSALLRINCQKQPDEFYYRTLDVRERRQAVAQTITDLNHYSIEYHQIFERFSENYRTTPGMETE
;
A
#
# COMPACT_ATOMS: atom_id res chain seq x y z
N MET A 1 -37.86 39.56 -24.09
CA MET A 1 -38.01 38.61 -22.96
C MET A 1 -37.10 37.37 -23.16
N LYS A 2 -35.79 37.58 -23.33
CA LYS A 2 -34.81 36.52 -23.70
C LYS A 2 -33.47 36.61 -22.93
N TYR A 3 -33.38 37.48 -21.92
CA TYR A 3 -32.13 37.72 -21.17
C TYR A 3 -32.16 37.21 -19.71
N SER A 4 -33.28 36.67 -19.21
CA SER A 4 -33.37 36.15 -17.83
C SER A 4 -32.96 34.68 -17.67
N ILE A 5 -32.72 33.95 -18.76
CA ILE A 5 -32.39 32.51 -18.71
C ILE A 5 -30.88 32.28 -18.62
N HIS A 6 -30.06 33.18 -19.19
CA HIS A 6 -28.59 33.03 -19.16
C HIS A 6 -27.97 33.41 -17.82
N LEU A 7 -28.63 34.21 -16.99
CA LEU A 7 -28.12 34.56 -15.65
C LEU A 7 -28.26 33.41 -14.64
N LEU A 8 -29.17 32.46 -14.89
CA LEU A 8 -29.47 31.35 -13.97
C LEU A 8 -28.55 30.14 -14.21
N VAL A 9 -27.99 30.01 -15.42
CA VAL A 9 -27.07 28.91 -15.77
C VAL A 9 -25.62 29.19 -15.34
N ILE A 10 -25.21 30.46 -15.24
CA ILE A 10 -23.85 30.82 -14.82
C ILE A 10 -23.66 30.69 -13.30
N VAL A 11 -24.73 30.75 -12.51
CA VAL A 11 -24.67 30.56 -11.05
C VAL A 11 -24.56 29.08 -10.65
N SER A 12 -24.91 28.13 -11.52
CA SER A 12 -24.85 26.70 -11.16
C SER A 12 -23.52 26.00 -11.50
N MET A 13 -22.57 26.69 -12.15
CA MET A 13 -21.28 26.10 -12.58
C MET A 13 -20.08 26.53 -11.73
N ALA A 14 -20.33 27.05 -10.52
CA ALA A 14 -19.30 27.38 -9.54
C ALA A 14 -19.36 26.49 -8.27
N ALA A 15 -20.17 25.42 -8.27
CA ALA A 15 -20.42 24.59 -7.08
C ALA A 15 -19.79 23.19 -7.10
N VAL A 16 -18.87 22.87 -8.03
CA VAL A 16 -18.25 21.53 -8.12
C VAL A 16 -16.73 21.55 -7.87
N GLY A 17 -16.13 22.71 -7.62
CA GLY A 17 -14.69 22.84 -7.40
C GLY A 17 -14.32 23.07 -5.94
N ALA A 18 -14.38 22.04 -5.09
CA ALA A 18 -13.53 21.87 -3.89
C ALA A 18 -14.09 20.77 -2.95
N ILE A 19 -14.05 19.51 -3.37
CA ILE A 19 -13.98 18.41 -2.40
C ILE A 19 -12.49 18.11 -2.22
N PHE A 20 -11.79 19.00 -1.52
CA PHE A 20 -10.53 18.61 -0.90
C PHE A 20 -10.88 17.65 0.22
N LEU A 21 -10.55 16.37 0.05
CA LEU A 21 -10.51 15.42 1.16
C LEU A 21 -9.48 15.97 2.15
N THR A 22 -9.95 16.66 3.19
CA THR A 22 -9.14 16.96 4.35
C THR A 22 -8.72 15.63 4.95
N VAL A 23 -7.45 15.26 4.75
CA VAL A 23 -6.81 14.22 5.53
C VAL A 23 -6.81 14.74 6.96
N ASN A 24 -7.76 14.29 7.77
CA ASN A 24 -7.75 14.55 9.19
C ASN A 24 -6.49 13.87 9.76
N ALA A 25 -5.47 14.67 10.04
CA ALA A 25 -4.44 14.25 10.97
C ALA A 25 -5.15 14.01 12.31
N ARG A 26 -5.40 12.74 12.67
CA ARG A 26 -5.83 12.41 14.02
C ARG A 26 -4.69 12.80 14.96
N SER A 27 -4.85 13.92 15.67
CA SER A 27 -4.08 14.15 16.89
C SER A 27 -4.44 13.01 17.84
N LEU A 28 -3.47 12.16 18.16
CA LEU A 28 -3.61 11.28 19.30
C LEU A 28 -3.78 12.18 20.52
N ASP A 29 -4.94 12.15 21.17
CA ASP A 29 -5.11 12.71 22.50
C ASP A 29 -4.24 11.88 23.45
N ILE A 30 -2.98 12.29 23.57
CA ILE A 30 -1.97 11.63 24.39
C ILE A 30 -2.27 11.98 25.85
N LEU A 31 -3.01 11.10 26.54
CA LEU A 31 -3.04 11.13 28.00
C LEU A 31 -1.63 10.80 28.54
N PRO A 32 -1.11 11.53 29.53
CA PRO A 32 0.17 11.19 30.12
C PRO A 32 0.13 9.77 30.71
N LEU A 33 1.17 8.97 30.47
CA LEU A 33 1.26 7.63 31.04
C LEU A 33 1.33 7.70 32.57
N SER A 34 0.90 6.63 33.24
CA SER A 34 1.14 6.49 34.67
C SER A 34 2.65 6.42 34.95
N GLU A 35 3.07 6.91 36.13
CA GLU A 35 4.49 6.87 36.52
C GLU A 35 5.06 5.44 36.56
N SER A 36 4.25 4.45 36.94
CA SER A 36 4.64 3.04 36.90
C SER A 36 4.89 2.51 35.48
N HIS A 37 4.12 2.98 34.48
CA HIS A 37 4.37 2.67 33.07
C HIS A 37 5.63 3.35 32.55
N LYS A 38 5.84 4.63 32.86
CA LYS A 38 7.06 5.35 32.50
C LYS A 38 8.29 4.67 33.07
N ALA A 39 8.27 4.31 34.35
CA ALA A 39 9.37 3.59 35.01
C ALA A 39 9.69 2.27 34.31
N ARG A 40 8.67 1.51 33.88
CA ARG A 40 8.86 0.26 33.13
C ARG A 40 9.49 0.51 31.75
N ILE A 41 9.07 1.54 31.03
CA ILE A 41 9.66 1.93 29.75
C ILE A 41 11.13 2.28 29.93
N VAL A 42 11.45 3.12 30.91
CA VAL A 42 12.83 3.52 31.23
C VAL A 42 13.69 2.30 31.59
N ALA A 43 13.19 1.42 32.46
CA ALA A 43 13.90 0.21 32.89
C ALA A 43 14.21 -0.75 31.73
N ASN A 44 13.37 -0.79 30.69
CA ASN A 44 13.53 -1.69 29.54
C ASN A 44 14.04 -0.99 28.28
N CYS A 45 14.37 0.29 28.35
CA CYS A 45 14.68 1.15 27.21
C CYS A 45 15.76 0.56 26.29
N THR A 46 16.88 0.10 26.85
CA THR A 46 17.97 -0.51 26.06
C THR A 46 17.53 -1.77 25.32
N SER A 47 16.84 -2.68 26.02
CA SER A 47 16.34 -3.93 25.42
C SER A 47 15.32 -3.67 24.31
N ALA A 48 14.40 -2.72 24.54
CA ALA A 48 13.41 -2.31 23.54
C ALA A 48 14.08 -1.71 22.29
N LYS A 49 15.07 -0.81 22.47
CA LYS A 49 15.82 -0.23 21.34
C LYS A 49 16.59 -1.29 20.55
N THR A 50 17.28 -2.21 21.22
CA THR A 50 17.98 -3.32 20.55
C THR A 50 17.02 -4.16 19.72
N SER A 51 15.84 -4.49 20.26
CA SER A 51 14.82 -5.25 19.55
C SER A 51 14.31 -4.50 18.31
N LEU A 52 14.02 -3.20 18.44
CA LEU A 52 13.58 -2.35 17.32
C LEU A 52 14.66 -2.20 16.25
N GLN A 53 15.94 -2.11 16.62
CA GLN A 53 17.05 -2.05 15.68
C GLN A 53 17.21 -3.35 14.90
N GLN A 54 17.08 -4.49 15.57
CA GLN A 54 17.13 -5.79 14.90
C GLN A 54 15.97 -5.91 13.90
N LEU A 55 14.78 -5.48 14.30
CA LEU A 55 13.59 -5.48 13.46
C LEU A 55 13.72 -4.54 12.26
N HIS A 56 14.29 -3.35 12.43
CA HIS A 56 14.58 -2.41 11.33
C HIS A 56 15.50 -3.05 10.27
N ARG A 57 16.57 -3.73 10.70
CA ARG A 57 17.51 -4.41 9.79
C ARG A 57 16.86 -5.59 9.08
N SER A 58 16.10 -6.44 9.81
CA SER A 58 15.46 -7.61 9.21
C SER A 58 14.39 -7.20 8.20
N ASP A 59 13.56 -6.21 8.53
CA ASP A 59 12.48 -5.76 7.66
C ASP A 59 13.04 -5.07 6.40
N ALA A 60 14.16 -4.34 6.49
CA ALA A 60 14.84 -3.76 5.33
C ALA A 60 15.28 -4.81 4.30
N SER A 61 15.90 -5.90 4.76
CA SER A 61 16.30 -7.01 3.89
C SER A 61 15.08 -7.70 3.28
N LEU A 62 14.06 -8.00 4.09
CA LEU A 62 12.82 -8.61 3.63
C LEU A 62 12.11 -7.77 2.57
N ARG A 63 12.07 -6.44 2.73
CA ARG A 63 11.51 -5.51 1.76
C ARG A 63 12.24 -5.56 0.44
N VAL A 64 13.58 -5.63 0.43
CA VAL A 64 14.35 -5.74 -0.81
C VAL A 64 13.98 -7.01 -1.57
N ASN A 65 14.03 -8.15 -0.89
CA ASN A 65 13.75 -9.45 -1.51
C ASN A 65 12.31 -9.54 -2.04
N ARG A 66 11.31 -9.20 -1.20
CA ARG A 66 9.90 -9.24 -1.60
C ARG A 66 9.57 -8.19 -2.66
N GLY A 67 10.09 -6.97 -2.51
CA GLY A 67 9.84 -5.88 -3.45
C GLY A 67 10.36 -6.19 -4.86
N GLN A 68 11.51 -6.85 -4.98
CA GLN A 68 12.03 -7.32 -6.28
C GLN A 68 11.15 -8.39 -6.89
N LEU A 69 10.69 -9.37 -6.09
CA LEU A 69 9.78 -10.42 -6.55
C LEU A 69 8.47 -9.82 -7.08
N TYR A 70 7.82 -8.95 -6.29
CA TYR A 70 6.56 -8.33 -6.69
C TYR A 70 6.72 -7.45 -7.95
N GLN A 71 7.83 -6.72 -8.04
CA GLN A 71 8.13 -5.94 -9.24
C GLN A 71 8.35 -6.84 -10.47
N SER A 72 8.96 -8.00 -10.29
CA SER A 72 9.17 -8.97 -11.37
C SER A 72 7.85 -9.54 -11.87
N ILE A 73 6.90 -9.84 -10.97
CA ILE A 73 5.55 -10.29 -11.35
C ILE A 73 4.85 -9.22 -12.19
N SER A 74 4.82 -7.97 -11.72
CA SER A 74 4.20 -6.87 -12.47
C SER A 74 4.86 -6.67 -13.85
N THR A 75 6.18 -6.50 -13.90
CA THR A 75 6.85 -6.04 -15.12
C THR A 75 7.26 -7.15 -16.09
N LYS A 76 7.66 -8.32 -15.59
CA LYS A 76 8.19 -9.41 -16.43
C LYS A 76 7.13 -10.46 -16.77
N LEU A 77 6.05 -10.54 -15.99
CA LEU A 77 4.96 -11.47 -16.23
C LEU A 77 3.72 -10.72 -16.73
N MET A 78 3.07 -9.92 -15.87
CA MET A 78 1.76 -9.33 -16.20
C MET A 78 1.83 -8.36 -17.38
N ALA A 79 2.72 -7.37 -17.32
CA ALA A 79 2.86 -6.38 -18.38
C ALA A 79 3.25 -7.01 -19.74
N ARG A 80 4.16 -7.98 -19.74
CA ARG A 80 4.62 -8.65 -20.96
C ARG A 80 3.56 -9.55 -21.57
N LEU A 81 2.87 -10.34 -20.75
CA LEU A 81 1.78 -11.18 -21.21
C LEU A 81 0.67 -10.32 -21.82
N ASN A 82 0.19 -9.33 -21.08
CA ASN A 82 -0.87 -8.45 -21.55
C ASN A 82 -0.50 -7.73 -22.86
N SER A 83 0.75 -7.28 -23.00
CA SER A 83 1.25 -6.68 -24.24
C SER A 83 1.22 -7.67 -25.42
N ARG A 84 1.62 -8.93 -25.19
CA ARG A 84 1.57 -9.98 -26.22
C ARG A 84 0.14 -10.31 -26.64
N LEU A 85 -0.80 -10.39 -25.70
CA LEU A 85 -2.20 -10.62 -26.02
C LEU A 85 -2.75 -9.50 -26.92
N ALA A 86 -2.47 -8.25 -26.56
CA ALA A 86 -2.86 -7.10 -27.38
C ALA A 86 -2.24 -7.13 -28.79
N LEU A 87 -0.95 -7.45 -28.91
CA LEU A 87 -0.26 -7.57 -30.21
C LEU A 87 -0.86 -8.67 -31.10
N ASN A 88 -1.34 -9.75 -30.49
CA ASN A 88 -1.98 -10.87 -31.20
C ASN A 88 -3.50 -10.72 -31.32
N ARG A 89 -4.06 -9.55 -30.97
CA ARG A 89 -5.50 -9.26 -31.02
C ARG A 89 -6.36 -10.25 -30.21
N LEU A 90 -5.79 -10.82 -29.16
CA LEU A 90 -6.50 -11.67 -28.22
C LEU A 90 -7.14 -10.80 -27.14
N ASP A 91 -8.38 -11.10 -26.75
CA ASP A 91 -9.07 -10.38 -25.69
C ASP A 91 -8.46 -10.70 -24.32
N GLY A 92 -7.52 -9.86 -23.89
CA GLY A 92 -6.90 -9.89 -22.58
C GLY A 92 -7.46 -8.87 -21.60
N SER A 93 -8.66 -8.32 -21.83
CA SER A 93 -9.20 -7.20 -21.05
C SER A 93 -9.31 -7.50 -19.55
N GLU A 94 -9.74 -8.70 -19.16
CA GLU A 94 -9.82 -9.13 -17.76
C GLU A 94 -8.43 -9.24 -17.11
N LEU A 95 -7.43 -9.74 -17.84
CA LEU A 95 -6.03 -9.80 -17.39
C LEU A 95 -5.42 -8.40 -17.22
N VAL A 96 -5.76 -7.45 -18.10
CA VAL A 96 -5.35 -6.04 -17.97
C VAL A 96 -5.96 -5.42 -16.71
N ALA A 97 -7.24 -5.65 -16.46
CA ALA A 97 -7.92 -5.14 -15.26
C ALA A 97 -7.32 -5.73 -13.97
N ALA A 98 -7.00 -7.02 -13.95
CA ALA A 98 -6.35 -7.68 -12.81
C ALA A 98 -4.92 -7.18 -12.57
N ALA A 99 -4.14 -7.00 -13.64
CA ALA A 99 -2.80 -6.41 -13.54
C ALA A 99 -2.84 -4.99 -12.95
N ALA A 100 -3.86 -4.19 -13.30
CA ALA A 100 -4.03 -2.85 -12.73
C ALA A 100 -4.36 -2.89 -11.23
N ARG A 101 -5.14 -3.87 -10.74
CA ARG A 101 -5.38 -4.08 -9.30
C ARG A 101 -4.08 -4.47 -8.58
N TYR A 102 -3.31 -5.38 -9.15
CA TYR A 102 -2.02 -5.78 -8.64
C TYR A 102 -1.05 -4.59 -8.53
N GLU A 103 -0.90 -3.77 -9.59
CA GLU A 103 0.01 -2.64 -9.59
C GLU A 103 -0.40 -1.57 -8.56
N ARG A 104 -1.71 -1.35 -8.38
CA ARG A 104 -2.20 -0.44 -7.33
C ARG A 104 -1.79 -0.93 -5.94
N SER A 105 -1.96 -2.22 -5.66
CA SER A 105 -1.53 -2.83 -4.40
C SER A 105 -0.01 -2.79 -4.23
N LEU A 106 0.76 -2.96 -5.31
CA LEU A 106 2.21 -2.83 -5.30
C LEU A 106 2.66 -1.40 -4.97
N SER A 107 1.98 -0.40 -5.52
CA SER A 107 2.21 1.00 -5.15
C SER A 107 1.88 1.26 -3.68
N GLN A 108 0.77 0.71 -3.17
CA GLN A 108 0.40 0.84 -1.76
C GLN A 108 1.43 0.17 -0.85
N PHE A 109 1.93 -1.01 -1.19
CA PHE A 109 3.01 -1.67 -0.45
C PHE A 109 4.26 -0.80 -0.34
N ARG A 110 4.69 -0.17 -1.45
CA ARG A 110 5.84 0.75 -1.45
C ARG A 110 5.60 1.93 -0.50
N ASN A 111 4.45 2.58 -0.63
CA ASN A 111 4.11 3.76 0.15
C ASN A 111 3.96 3.44 1.65
N SER A 112 3.25 2.36 1.97
CA SER A 112 3.09 1.89 3.35
C SER A 112 4.42 1.52 3.98
N TYR A 113 5.30 0.85 3.22
CA TYR A 113 6.62 0.51 3.73
C TYR A 113 7.49 1.75 3.97
N GLN A 114 7.49 2.71 3.04
CA GLN A 114 8.21 3.97 3.22
C GLN A 114 7.73 4.70 4.47
N ALA A 115 6.41 4.87 4.63
CA ALA A 115 5.85 5.53 5.81
C ALA A 115 6.18 4.80 7.11
N TYR A 116 6.18 3.47 7.11
CA TYR A 116 6.60 2.65 8.25
C TYR A 116 8.09 2.85 8.58
N GLU A 117 8.96 2.78 7.57
CA GLU A 117 10.41 2.91 7.73
C GLU A 117 10.77 4.30 8.29
N GLU A 118 10.20 5.36 7.73
CA GLU A 118 10.43 6.73 8.18
C GLU A 118 10.10 6.90 9.68
N GLN A 119 8.96 6.35 10.12
CA GLN A 119 8.55 6.45 11.53
C GLN A 119 9.35 5.53 12.46
N LEU A 120 9.75 4.33 12.01
CA LEU A 120 10.62 3.46 12.80
C LEU A 120 12.01 4.11 12.98
N SER A 121 12.54 4.71 11.92
CA SER A 121 13.79 5.47 11.96
C SER A 121 13.69 6.67 12.90
N ALA A 122 12.56 7.39 12.91
CA ALA A 122 12.31 8.47 13.87
C ALA A 122 12.21 7.95 15.32
N LEU A 123 11.45 6.88 15.57
CA LEU A 123 11.32 6.23 16.88
C LEU A 123 12.70 5.82 17.46
N LEU A 124 13.58 5.27 16.63
CA LEU A 124 14.92 4.84 17.06
C LEU A 124 15.81 6.00 17.55
N ARG A 125 15.53 7.24 17.14
CA ARG A 125 16.25 8.45 17.59
C ARG A 125 15.76 8.96 18.94
N ILE A 126 14.58 8.55 19.40
CA ILE A 126 14.03 8.98 20.69
C ILE A 126 14.86 8.41 21.84
N ASN A 127 15.10 9.25 22.85
CA ASN A 127 15.72 8.84 24.09
C ASN A 127 14.63 8.37 25.06
N CYS A 128 14.35 7.07 25.10
CA CYS A 128 13.33 6.49 25.97
C CYS A 128 13.59 6.64 27.47
N GLN A 129 14.80 7.01 27.91
CA GLN A 129 15.07 7.32 29.31
C GLN A 129 14.59 8.73 29.68
N LYS A 130 14.61 9.67 28.73
CA LYS A 130 14.23 11.07 28.94
C LYS A 130 12.81 11.39 28.44
N GLN A 131 12.32 10.63 27.47
CA GLN A 131 11.05 10.85 26.78
C GLN A 131 10.24 9.54 26.71
N PRO A 132 9.86 8.94 27.86
CA PRO A 132 9.17 7.65 27.87
C PRO A 132 7.77 7.71 27.25
N ASP A 133 7.03 8.81 27.43
CA ASP A 133 5.71 9.00 26.81
C ASP A 133 5.82 9.01 25.28
N GLU A 134 6.68 9.87 24.73
CA GLU A 134 6.85 9.99 23.28
C GLU A 134 7.32 8.68 22.66
N PHE A 135 8.29 8.00 23.29
CA PHE A 135 8.76 6.71 22.82
C PHE A 135 7.63 5.67 22.75
N TYR A 136 6.77 5.62 23.77
CA TYR A 136 5.64 4.70 23.81
C TYR A 136 4.65 4.99 22.68
N TYR A 137 4.20 6.23 22.54
CA TYR A 137 3.20 6.59 21.52
C TYR A 137 3.74 6.40 20.10
N ARG A 138 5.01 6.71 19.86
CA ARG A 138 5.68 6.44 18.57
C ARG A 138 5.83 4.95 18.31
N THR A 139 6.01 4.14 19.35
CA THR A 139 5.99 2.67 19.21
C THR A 139 4.62 2.15 18.77
N LEU A 140 3.53 2.72 19.29
CA LEU A 140 2.17 2.36 18.85
C LEU A 140 1.91 2.74 17.39
N ASP A 141 2.29 3.95 16.98
CA ASP A 141 2.17 4.40 15.57
C ASP A 141 2.99 3.53 14.62
N VAL A 142 4.25 3.21 14.97
CA VAL A 142 5.10 2.29 14.18
C VAL A 142 4.47 0.90 14.07
N ARG A 143 3.85 0.40 15.14
CA ARG A 143 3.16 -0.90 15.14
C ARG A 143 1.97 -0.90 14.17
N GLU A 144 1.16 0.15 14.19
CA GLU A 144 0.02 0.31 13.27
C GLU A 144 0.49 0.36 11.82
N ARG A 145 1.54 1.13 11.53
CA ARG A 145 2.12 1.21 10.17
C ARG A 145 2.69 -0.11 9.70
N ARG A 146 3.36 -0.86 10.59
CA ARG A 146 3.86 -2.20 10.27
C ARG A 146 2.71 -3.16 9.95
N GLN A 147 1.58 -3.04 10.63
CA GLN A 147 0.37 -3.79 10.31
C GLN A 147 -0.22 -3.39 8.94
N ALA A 148 -0.20 -2.11 8.59
CA ALA A 148 -0.60 -1.66 7.26
C ALA A 148 0.30 -2.26 6.16
N VAL A 149 1.62 -2.34 6.37
CA VAL A 149 2.53 -3.07 5.45
C VAL A 149 2.12 -4.53 5.33
N ALA A 150 1.86 -5.21 6.45
CA ALA A 150 1.44 -6.61 6.43
C ALA A 150 0.13 -6.81 5.64
N GLN A 151 -0.84 -5.89 5.77
CA GLN A 151 -2.08 -5.94 4.99
C GLN A 151 -1.81 -5.82 3.49
N THR A 152 -0.96 -4.87 3.05
CA THR A 152 -0.62 -4.73 1.62
C THR A 152 0.07 -5.97 1.05
N ILE A 153 0.81 -6.73 1.87
CA ILE A 153 1.41 -8.01 1.46
C ILE A 153 0.31 -9.07 1.22
N THR A 154 -0.69 -9.13 2.11
CA THR A 154 -1.85 -10.01 1.94
C THR A 154 -2.61 -9.67 0.65
N ASP A 155 -2.85 -8.38 0.41
CA ASP A 155 -3.54 -7.91 -0.80
C ASP A 155 -2.75 -8.24 -2.07
N LEU A 156 -1.42 -8.03 -2.05
CA LEU A 156 -0.54 -8.42 -3.17
C LEU A 156 -0.61 -9.90 -3.49
N ASN A 157 -0.61 -10.76 -2.46
CA ASN A 157 -0.74 -12.20 -2.66
C ASN A 157 -2.11 -12.56 -3.24
N HIS A 158 -3.18 -11.94 -2.72
CA HIS A 158 -4.53 -12.11 -3.24
C HIS A 158 -4.62 -11.73 -4.73
N TYR A 159 -4.15 -10.54 -5.11
CA TYR A 159 -4.18 -10.09 -6.51
C TYR A 159 -3.25 -10.89 -7.43
N SER A 160 -2.17 -11.45 -6.90
CA SER A 160 -1.32 -12.37 -7.66
C SER A 160 -2.04 -13.68 -7.98
N ILE A 161 -2.82 -14.21 -7.03
CA ILE A 161 -3.66 -15.40 -7.22
C ILE A 161 -4.82 -15.10 -8.17
N GLU A 162 -5.48 -13.95 -8.01
CA GLU A 162 -6.57 -13.52 -8.89
C GLU A 162 -6.11 -13.45 -10.35
N TYR A 163 -4.97 -12.81 -10.62
CA TYR A 163 -4.40 -12.74 -11.97
C TYR A 163 -4.12 -14.14 -12.54
N HIS A 164 -3.56 -15.04 -11.73
CA HIS A 164 -3.29 -16.41 -12.16
C HIS A 164 -4.57 -17.17 -12.50
N GLN A 165 -5.63 -17.05 -11.69
CA GLN A 165 -6.91 -17.70 -11.96
C GLN A 165 -7.57 -17.17 -13.25
N ILE A 166 -7.46 -15.87 -13.52
CA ILE A 166 -7.94 -15.28 -14.78
C ILE A 166 -7.13 -15.81 -15.95
N PHE A 167 -5.82 -15.94 -15.79
CA PHE A 167 -4.94 -16.50 -16.81
C PHE A 167 -5.30 -17.96 -17.15
N GLU A 168 -5.55 -18.80 -16.15
CA GLU A 168 -5.96 -20.20 -16.39
C GLU A 168 -7.26 -20.25 -17.20
N ARG A 169 -8.28 -19.47 -16.82
CA ARG A 169 -9.54 -19.39 -17.60
C ARG A 169 -9.30 -18.91 -19.03
N PHE A 170 -8.50 -17.87 -19.21
CA PHE A 170 -8.13 -17.37 -20.53
C PHE A 170 -7.45 -18.48 -21.36
N SER A 171 -6.49 -19.20 -20.77
CA SER A 171 -5.75 -20.27 -21.42
C SER A 171 -6.64 -21.46 -21.79
N GLU A 172 -7.58 -21.85 -20.93
CA GLU A 172 -8.55 -22.92 -21.20
C GLU A 172 -9.48 -22.55 -22.36
N ASN A 173 -10.03 -21.33 -22.33
CA ASN A 173 -10.89 -20.82 -23.41
C ASN A 173 -10.14 -20.76 -24.74
N TYR A 174 -8.89 -20.31 -24.72
CA TYR A 174 -8.04 -20.25 -25.91
C TYR A 174 -7.81 -21.64 -26.52
N ARG A 175 -7.51 -22.65 -25.70
CA ARG A 175 -7.27 -24.04 -26.14
C ARG A 175 -8.51 -24.75 -26.68
N THR A 176 -9.68 -24.39 -26.17
CA THR A 176 -10.94 -25.08 -26.48
C THR A 176 -11.74 -24.42 -27.61
N THR A 177 -11.31 -23.24 -28.09
CA THR A 177 -11.93 -22.56 -29.23
C THR A 177 -11.50 -23.23 -30.54
N PRO A 178 -12.42 -23.88 -31.30
CA PRO A 178 -12.08 -24.53 -32.56
C PRO A 178 -11.67 -23.48 -33.61
N GLY A 179 -10.52 -23.65 -34.25
CA GLY A 179 -10.07 -22.81 -35.38
C GLY A 179 -8.88 -21.87 -35.12
N MET A 180 -8.19 -21.97 -33.97
CA MET A 180 -6.93 -21.23 -33.70
C MET A 180 -5.67 -22.13 -33.68
N GLU A 181 -5.77 -23.36 -34.20
CA GLU A 181 -4.60 -24.20 -34.48
C GLU A 181 -4.09 -23.92 -35.90
N THR A 182 -2.90 -23.33 -35.96
CA THR A 182 -1.95 -23.27 -37.09
C THR A 182 -2.35 -22.47 -38.34
N GLU A 183 -1.78 -21.27 -38.47
CA GLU A 183 -1.08 -20.85 -39.69
C GLU A 183 0.38 -20.50 -39.33
#